data_AF-A0A9W7ZJE4-F1
#
_entry.id   AF-A0A9W7ZJE4-F1
#
_cell.length_a   1.000
_cell.length_b   1.000
_cell.length_c   1.000
_cell.angle_alpha   90.00
_cell.angle_beta   90.00
_cell.angle_gamma   90.00
#
_symmetry.space_group_name_H-M   'P 1'
#
loop_
_entity.id
_entity.type
_entity.pdbx_description
1 polymer ?
#
loop_
_entity_poly.entity_id
_entity_poly.type
_entity_poly.pdbx_seq_one_letter_code
_entity_poly.pdbx_strand_id
1 'polypeptide(L)'
;MVGPSEAVSSRRRVPDAAGLDVPASKEYRGKIIKKTIERNRASTIKRKYFKELKKEAKKAQKQDTEHSDNHNAAETGDHSSGAVSAPNDRAISRRKHKPNSNPFQKVLREREQIKKQKEEEKRRREQEIRQAEMQRIKYAHKRKADHKRHSARTSRGQPVLSSQITGILKKLQKK
;
A
#
# COMPACT_ATOMS: atom_id res chain seq x y z
N MET A 1 52.32 9.79 7.92
CA MET A 1 51.47 9.95 6.72
C MET A 1 50.62 8.70 6.58
N VAL A 2 49.33 8.77 6.90
CA VAL A 2 48.40 7.64 6.88
C VAL A 2 47.33 8.00 5.84
N GLY A 3 47.29 7.24 4.74
CA GLY A 3 46.36 7.49 3.64
C GLY A 3 44.91 7.21 4.02
N PRO A 4 43.93 7.97 3.48
CA PRO A 4 42.53 7.71 3.75
C PRO A 4 42.09 6.40 3.09
N SER A 5 41.56 5.50 3.91
CA SER A 5 40.95 4.23 3.51
C SER A 5 39.80 4.45 2.53
N GLU A 6 39.92 3.89 1.33
CA GLU A 6 38.85 3.82 0.35
C GLU A 6 37.65 3.07 0.93
N ALA A 7 36.58 3.81 1.21
CA ALA A 7 35.27 3.24 1.51
C ALA A 7 34.71 2.61 0.22
N VAL A 8 35.00 1.32 0.02
CA VAL A 8 34.39 0.50 -1.04
C VAL A 8 32.90 0.37 -0.74
N SER A 9 32.13 1.30 -1.31
CA SER A 9 30.68 1.26 -1.40
C SER A 9 30.27 -0.02 -2.13
N SER A 10 30.03 -1.09 -1.38
CA SER A 10 29.42 -2.33 -1.82
C SER A 10 27.98 -2.08 -2.26
N ARG A 11 27.82 -1.51 -3.46
CA ARG A 11 26.55 -1.51 -4.18
C ARG A 11 26.18 -2.96 -4.40
N ARG A 12 25.13 -3.43 -3.70
CA ARG A 12 24.49 -4.72 -3.94
C ARG A 12 24.22 -4.86 -5.45
N ARG A 13 25.00 -5.68 -6.14
CA ARG A 13 24.68 -6.10 -7.50
C ARG A 13 23.38 -6.89 -7.42
N VAL A 14 22.35 -6.37 -8.07
CA VAL A 14 21.11 -7.10 -8.33
C VAL A 14 21.51 -8.34 -9.13
N PRO A 15 21.01 -9.54 -8.81
CA PRO A 15 21.31 -10.70 -9.64
C PRO A 15 20.77 -10.44 -11.05
N ASP A 16 21.67 -10.46 -12.02
CA ASP A 16 21.32 -10.50 -13.44
C ASP A 16 20.34 -11.67 -13.62
N ALA A 17 19.13 -11.34 -14.08
CA ALA A 17 18.13 -12.32 -14.39
C ALA A 17 18.69 -13.23 -15.49
N ALA A 18 19.09 -14.44 -15.09
CA ALA A 18 19.53 -15.49 -15.97
C ALA A 18 18.53 -15.61 -17.14
N GLY A 19 19.05 -15.36 -18.34
CA GLY A 19 18.30 -15.25 -19.58
C GLY A 19 17.47 -16.48 -19.87
N LEU A 20 16.15 -16.27 -19.95
CA LEU A 20 15.28 -17.01 -20.83
C LEU A 20 15.20 -16.20 -22.13
N ASP A 21 16.18 -16.39 -23.00
CA ASP A 21 16.14 -15.89 -24.38
C ASP A 21 15.12 -16.71 -25.17
N VAL A 22 13.85 -16.42 -24.94
CA VAL A 22 12.79 -16.74 -25.88
C VAL A 22 12.89 -15.69 -26.98
N PRO A 23 13.09 -16.05 -28.27
CA PRO A 23 13.09 -15.09 -29.36
C PRO A 23 11.67 -14.54 -29.53
N ALA A 24 11.34 -13.55 -28.71
CA ALA A 24 10.17 -12.74 -28.87
C ALA A 24 10.26 -12.05 -30.23
N SER A 25 9.28 -12.30 -31.09
CA SER A 25 9.13 -11.60 -32.37
C SER A 25 9.32 -10.09 -32.16
N LYS A 26 10.01 -9.42 -33.09
CA LYS A 26 10.43 -8.01 -32.96
C LYS A 26 9.29 -7.07 -32.53
N GLU A 27 8.06 -7.38 -32.92
CA GLU A 27 6.84 -6.67 -32.51
C GLU A 27 6.50 -6.82 -31.02
N TYR A 28 6.62 -8.03 -30.47
CA TYR A 28 6.35 -8.30 -29.05
C TYR A 28 7.39 -7.61 -28.17
N ARG A 29 8.66 -7.58 -28.60
CA ARG A 29 9.74 -6.84 -27.92
C ARG A 29 9.45 -5.33 -27.90
N GLY A 30 8.98 -4.76 -29.02
CA GLY A 30 8.57 -3.35 -29.10
C GLY A 30 7.41 -3.00 -28.15
N LYS A 31 6.40 -3.89 -28.02
CA LYS A 31 5.27 -3.72 -27.09
C LYS A 31 5.73 -3.73 -25.62
N ILE A 32 6.67 -4.60 -25.26
CA ILE A 32 7.23 -4.65 -23.89
C ILE A 32 8.02 -3.37 -23.56
N ILE A 33 8.84 -2.88 -24.50
CA ILE A 33 9.64 -1.66 -24.31
C ILE A 33 8.71 -0.45 -24.12
N LYS A 34 7.67 -0.30 -24.95
CA LYS A 34 6.66 0.78 -24.81
C LYS A 34 5.98 0.76 -23.44
N LYS A 35 5.48 -0.41 -23.01
CA LYS A 35 4.86 -0.57 -21.68
C LYS A 35 5.81 -0.22 -20.53
N THR A 36 7.09 -0.53 -20.68
CA THR A 36 8.11 -0.25 -19.65
C THR A 36 8.41 1.26 -19.58
N ILE A 37 8.52 1.94 -20.73
CA ILE A 37 8.71 3.40 -20.80
C ILE A 37 7.51 4.15 -20.22
N GLU A 38 6.29 3.73 -20.55
CA GLU A 38 5.07 4.33 -20.00
C GLU A 38 4.98 4.17 -18.48
N ARG A 39 5.32 2.98 -17.96
CA ARG A 39 5.36 2.73 -16.51
C ARG A 39 6.37 3.63 -15.80
N ASN A 40 7.54 3.84 -16.41
CA ASN A 40 8.59 4.71 -15.88
C ASN A 40 8.23 6.21 -15.97
N ARG A 41 7.52 6.63 -17.02
CA ARG A 41 6.96 7.99 -17.11
C ARG A 41 5.91 8.24 -16.03
N ALA A 42 4.98 7.30 -15.85
CA ALA A 42 3.93 7.39 -14.83
C ALA A 42 4.50 7.41 -13.40
N SER A 43 5.53 6.60 -13.11
CA SER A 43 6.19 6.62 -11.79
C SER A 43 6.93 7.93 -11.54
N THR A 44 7.56 8.51 -12.56
CA THR A 44 8.24 9.81 -12.46
C THR A 44 7.24 10.94 -12.22
N ILE A 45 6.10 10.94 -12.91
CA ILE A 45 5.01 11.92 -12.71
C ILE A 45 4.46 11.81 -11.28
N LYS A 46 4.17 10.59 -10.80
CA LYS A 46 3.71 10.37 -9.42
C LYS A 46 4.72 10.87 -8.38
N ARG A 47 6.02 10.65 -8.62
CA ARG A 47 7.09 11.11 -7.73
C ARG A 47 7.20 12.64 -7.69
N LYS A 48 7.02 13.32 -8.82
CA LYS A 48 7.01 14.80 -8.88
C LYS A 48 5.81 15.37 -8.14
N TYR A 49 4.61 14.86 -8.42
CA TYR A 49 3.37 15.27 -7.74
C TYR A 49 3.46 15.10 -6.22
N PHE A 50 3.95 13.95 -5.74
CA PHE A 50 4.07 13.70 -4.30
C PHE A 50 5.15 14.57 -3.64
N LYS A 51 6.21 14.94 -4.36
CA LYS A 51 7.23 15.89 -3.89
C LYS A 51 6.67 17.30 -3.76
N GLU A 52 5.85 17.73 -4.71
CA GLU A 52 5.20 19.04 -4.70
C GLU A 52 4.19 19.16 -3.56
N LEU A 53 3.30 18.18 -3.39
CA LEU A 53 2.38 18.12 -2.25
C LEU A 53 3.11 18.16 -0.89
N LYS A 54 4.23 17.42 -0.76
CA LYS A 54 5.02 17.42 0.47
C LYS A 54 5.72 18.78 0.71
N LYS A 55 6.04 19.52 -0.34
CA LYS A 55 6.63 20.87 -0.26
C LYS A 55 5.56 21.90 0.13
N GLU A 56 4.35 21.79 -0.42
CA GLU A 56 3.20 22.63 -0.06
C GLU A 56 2.75 22.42 1.38
N ALA A 57 2.61 21.17 1.82
CA ALA A 57 2.27 20.85 3.21
C ALA A 57 3.29 21.42 4.22
N LYS A 58 4.58 21.38 3.88
CA LYS A 58 5.65 22.00 4.69
C LYS A 58 5.61 23.53 4.68
N LYS A 59 5.14 24.16 3.60
CA LYS A 59 4.97 25.61 3.54
C LYS A 59 3.76 26.06 4.37
N ALA A 60 2.64 25.34 4.28
CA ALA A 60 1.45 25.60 5.08
C ALA A 60 1.76 25.49 6.58
N GLN A 61 2.48 24.44 7.00
CA GLN A 61 2.88 24.30 8.41
C GLN A 61 3.76 25.45 8.92
N LYS A 62 4.65 26.00 8.08
CA LYS A 62 5.49 27.15 8.46
C LYS A 62 4.70 28.45 8.57
N GLN A 63 3.67 28.64 7.74
CA GLN A 63 2.80 29.82 7.83
C GLN A 63 1.94 29.78 9.11
N ASP A 64 1.50 28.61 9.55
CA ASP A 64 0.74 28.48 10.80
C ASP A 64 1.61 28.67 12.05
N THR A 65 2.92 28.37 11.97
CA THR A 65 3.83 28.58 13.12
C THR A 65 4.25 30.04 13.30
N GLU A 66 4.26 30.86 12.24
CA GLU A 66 4.63 32.28 12.33
C GLU A 66 3.47 33.19 12.82
N HIS A 67 2.23 32.69 12.88
CA HIS A 67 1.07 33.43 13.39
C HIS A 67 0.64 33.08 14.81
N SER A 68 1.31 32.12 15.48
CA SER A 68 0.90 31.63 16.81
C SER A 68 1.69 32.21 18.00
N ASP A 69 2.67 33.08 17.78
CA ASP A 69 3.55 33.59 18.86
C ASP A 69 3.21 35.00 19.37
N ASN A 70 2.07 35.59 18.97
CA ASN A 70 1.59 36.86 19.51
C ASN A 70 0.11 36.76 19.88
N HIS A 71 -0.17 36.39 21.12
CA HIS A 71 -1.23 36.92 22.01
C HIS A 71 -1.57 35.90 23.10
N ASN A 72 -0.74 35.89 24.15
CA ASN A 72 -1.14 35.46 25.49
C ASN A 72 -0.68 36.53 26.47
N ALA A 73 -1.62 37.36 26.95
CA ALA A 73 -1.64 37.89 28.31
C ALA A 73 -2.87 38.80 28.50
N ALA A 74 -3.40 38.77 29.73
CA ALA A 74 -4.49 39.59 30.30
C ALA A 74 -5.90 39.04 30.09
N GLU A 75 -6.79 38.91 31.07
CA GLU A 75 -6.72 39.14 32.53
C GLU A 75 -8.05 38.64 33.10
N THR A 76 -8.00 38.14 34.33
CA THR A 76 -9.09 37.81 35.24
C THR A 76 -10.21 38.85 35.31
N GLY A 77 -11.47 38.39 35.41
CA GLY A 77 -12.62 39.25 35.65
C GLY A 77 -13.89 38.46 35.93
N ASP A 78 -14.03 38.00 37.17
CA ASP A 78 -15.28 37.55 37.79
C ASP A 78 -16.28 38.72 37.85
N HIS A 79 -17.47 38.58 37.23
CA HIS A 79 -18.65 39.36 37.58
C HIS A 79 -19.95 38.60 37.27
N SER A 80 -20.53 38.08 38.36
CA SER A 80 -21.96 37.83 38.52
C SER A 80 -22.78 39.11 38.31
N SER A 81 -23.76 39.09 37.40
CA SER A 81 -25.02 39.83 37.55
C SER A 81 -26.06 39.29 36.59
N GLY A 82 -27.21 38.88 37.13
CA GLY A 82 -28.34 38.37 36.39
C GLY A 82 -28.93 39.38 35.41
N ALA A 83 -29.42 38.87 34.29
CA ALA A 83 -30.41 39.53 33.46
C ALA A 83 -31.37 38.48 32.91
N VAL A 84 -32.49 38.31 33.63
CA VAL A 84 -33.69 37.68 33.11
C VAL A 84 -34.18 38.57 31.97
N SER A 85 -34.15 38.07 30.73
CA SER A 85 -34.72 38.78 29.58
C SER A 85 -35.49 37.81 28.70
N ALA A 86 -36.81 37.94 28.82
CA ALA A 86 -37.94 37.58 27.96
C ALA A 86 -37.78 36.45 26.91
N PRO A 87 -38.78 35.55 26.80
CA PRO A 87 -38.87 34.66 25.66
C PRO A 87 -39.24 35.50 24.44
N ASN A 88 -38.24 35.85 23.64
CA ASN A 88 -38.48 36.53 22.38
C ASN A 88 -39.11 35.48 21.44
N ASP A 89 -40.44 35.52 21.35
CA ASP A 89 -41.29 34.80 20.39
C ASP A 89 -40.96 35.23 18.94
N ARG A 90 -39.73 34.99 18.52
CA ARG A 90 -39.41 34.90 17.09
C ARG A 90 -39.88 33.52 16.65
N ALA A 91 -41.17 33.44 16.35
CA ALA A 91 -41.72 32.46 15.44
C ALA A 91 -40.94 32.56 14.12
N ILE A 92 -39.78 31.89 14.06
CA ILE A 92 -39.06 31.60 12.83
C ILE A 92 -40.03 30.74 12.05
N SER A 93 -40.75 31.38 11.14
CA SER A 93 -41.59 30.76 10.13
C SER A 93 -40.79 29.64 9.49
N ARG A 94 -40.96 28.42 10.01
CA ARG A 94 -40.44 27.17 9.45
C ARG A 94 -41.24 26.91 8.18
N ARG A 95 -41.00 27.72 7.14
CA ARG A 95 -41.41 27.37 5.78
C ARG A 95 -40.76 26.03 5.52
N LYS A 96 -41.57 24.97 5.44
CA LYS A 96 -41.14 23.66 4.97
C LYS A 96 -40.59 23.89 3.55
N HIS A 97 -39.27 24.09 3.44
CA HIS A 97 -38.62 24.10 2.15
C HIS A 97 -38.98 22.77 1.50
N LYS A 98 -39.65 22.82 0.34
CA LYS A 98 -39.85 21.63 -0.48
C LYS A 98 -38.46 21.01 -0.66
N PRO A 99 -38.27 19.70 -0.42
CA PRO A 99 -36.99 19.08 -0.68
C PRO A 99 -36.65 19.41 -2.13
N ASN A 100 -35.55 20.13 -2.35
CA ASN A 100 -35.10 20.47 -3.68
C ASN A 100 -34.77 19.13 -4.35
N SER A 101 -35.70 18.64 -5.17
CA SER A 101 -35.59 17.36 -5.87
C SER A 101 -34.52 17.54 -6.92
N ASN A 102 -33.26 17.37 -6.53
CA ASN A 102 -32.13 17.43 -7.43
C ASN A 102 -32.40 16.39 -8.55
N PRO A 103 -32.53 16.83 -9.82
CA PRO A 103 -32.93 15.96 -10.92
C PRO A 103 -31.96 14.81 -11.16
N PHE A 104 -30.74 14.89 -10.62
CA PHE A 104 -29.70 13.87 -10.74
C PHE A 104 -29.63 12.89 -9.56
N GLN A 105 -30.58 12.91 -8.62
CA GLN A 105 -30.56 12.00 -7.46
C GLN A 105 -30.52 10.51 -7.84
N LYS A 106 -31.23 10.11 -8.91
CA LYS A 106 -31.19 8.72 -9.40
C LYS A 106 -29.77 8.33 -9.87
N VAL A 107 -29.16 9.19 -10.69
CA VAL A 107 -27.79 9.00 -11.22
C VAL A 107 -26.75 8.97 -10.10
N LEU A 108 -26.92 9.81 -9.06
CA LEU A 108 -26.02 9.81 -7.91
C LEU A 108 -26.09 8.49 -7.12
N ARG A 109 -27.30 7.96 -6.88
CA ARG A 109 -27.49 6.66 -6.20
C ARG A 109 -26.91 5.49 -7.00
N GLU A 110 -27.13 5.47 -8.31
CA GLU A 110 -26.55 4.44 -9.19
C GLU A 110 -25.02 4.49 -9.16
N ARG A 111 -24.43 5.70 -9.19
CA ARG A 111 -22.97 5.87 -9.12
C ARG A 111 -22.40 5.41 -7.78
N GLU A 112 -23.10 5.64 -6.67
CA GLU A 112 -22.71 5.15 -5.34
C GLU A 112 -22.76 3.62 -5.27
N GLN A 113 -23.82 3.00 -5.81
CA GLN A 113 -23.93 1.54 -5.87
C GLN A 113 -22.80 0.91 -6.71
N ILE A 114 -22.49 1.48 -7.88
CA ILE A 114 -21.38 1.01 -8.73
C ILE A 114 -20.04 1.16 -8.01
N LYS A 115 -19.82 2.27 -7.30
CA LYS A 115 -18.59 2.45 -6.51
C LYS A 115 -18.48 1.40 -5.41
N LYS A 116 -19.57 1.12 -4.70
CA LYS A 116 -19.61 0.11 -3.63
C LYS A 116 -19.32 -1.29 -4.16
N GLN A 117 -19.95 -1.69 -5.27
CA GLN A 117 -19.69 -2.99 -5.91
C GLN A 117 -18.22 -3.12 -6.35
N LYS A 118 -17.65 -2.07 -6.96
CA LYS A 118 -16.24 -2.06 -7.36
C LYS A 118 -15.28 -2.14 -6.17
N GLU A 119 -15.60 -1.49 -5.06
CA GLU A 119 -14.80 -1.58 -3.84
C GLU A 119 -14.86 -2.97 -3.21
N GLU A 120 -16.05 -3.59 -3.15
CA GLU A 120 -16.21 -4.96 -2.64
C GLU A 120 -15.49 -5.98 -3.53
N GLU A 121 -15.59 -5.86 -4.86
CA GLU A 121 -14.87 -6.72 -5.81
C GLU A 121 -13.35 -6.57 -5.65
N LYS A 122 -12.86 -5.34 -5.48
CA LYS A 122 -11.44 -5.08 -5.24
C LYS A 122 -10.97 -5.71 -3.92
N ARG A 123 -11.75 -5.57 -2.84
CA ARG A 123 -11.43 -6.20 -1.54
C ARG A 123 -11.38 -7.72 -1.64
N ARG A 124 -12.33 -8.35 -2.35
CA ARG A 124 -12.32 -9.81 -2.58
C ARG A 124 -11.07 -10.24 -3.33
N ARG A 125 -10.73 -9.57 -4.44
CA ARG A 125 -9.51 -9.85 -5.21
C ARG A 125 -8.24 -9.70 -4.38
N GLU A 126 -8.14 -8.66 -3.57
CA GLU A 126 -6.99 -8.46 -2.68
C GLU A 126 -6.88 -9.58 -1.63
N GLN A 127 -8.00 -10.04 -1.08
CA GLN A 127 -8.02 -11.18 -0.16
C GLN A 127 -7.58 -12.48 -0.85
N GLU A 128 -8.06 -12.76 -2.06
CA GLU A 128 -7.67 -13.92 -2.85
C GLU A 128 -6.16 -13.91 -3.15
N ILE A 129 -5.63 -12.77 -3.60
CA ILE A 129 -4.20 -12.60 -3.87
C ILE A 129 -3.40 -12.85 -2.59
N ARG A 130 -3.81 -12.27 -1.46
CA ARG A 130 -3.13 -12.46 -0.17
C ARG A 130 -3.15 -13.93 0.27
N GLN A 131 -4.26 -14.62 0.09
CA GLN A 131 -4.36 -16.05 0.40
C GLN A 131 -3.44 -16.88 -0.51
N ALA A 132 -3.43 -16.60 -1.81
CA ALA A 132 -2.55 -17.28 -2.77
C ALA A 132 -1.07 -17.05 -2.46
N GLU A 133 -0.67 -15.82 -2.09
CA GLU A 133 0.69 -15.51 -1.65
C GLU A 133 1.08 -16.28 -0.39
N MET A 134 0.21 -16.32 0.61
CA MET A 134 0.44 -17.08 1.84
C MET A 134 0.60 -18.58 1.56
N GLN A 135 -0.22 -19.15 0.67
CA GLN A 135 -0.09 -20.55 0.25
C GLN A 135 1.23 -20.80 -0.48
N ARG A 136 1.63 -19.88 -1.37
CA ARG A 136 2.91 -19.98 -2.11
C ARG A 136 4.11 -19.95 -1.15
N ILE A 137 4.09 -19.05 -0.16
CA ILE A 137 5.14 -18.96 0.87
C ILE A 137 5.18 -20.26 1.69
N LYS A 138 4.04 -20.74 2.18
CA LYS A 138 3.95 -22.01 2.93
C LYS A 138 4.51 -23.18 2.12
N TYR A 139 4.14 -23.28 0.86
CA TYR A 139 4.62 -24.32 -0.04
C TYR A 139 6.14 -24.21 -0.29
N ALA A 140 6.68 -23.00 -0.47
CA ALA A 140 8.11 -22.79 -0.62
C ALA A 140 8.89 -23.20 0.64
N HIS A 141 8.41 -22.85 1.83
CA HIS A 141 9.01 -23.28 3.10
C HIS A 141 8.98 -24.80 3.25
N LYS A 142 7.83 -25.42 2.95
CA LYS A 142 7.69 -26.88 2.99
C LYS A 142 8.66 -27.56 2.03
N ARG A 143 8.75 -27.10 0.78
CA ARG A 143 9.69 -27.63 -0.22
C ARG A 143 11.14 -27.51 0.25
N LYS A 144 11.55 -26.38 0.83
CA LYS A 144 12.90 -26.19 1.37
C LYS A 144 13.19 -27.14 2.54
N ALA A 145 12.23 -27.33 3.44
CA ALA A 145 12.36 -28.26 4.56
C ALA A 145 12.46 -29.71 4.09
N ASP A 146 11.61 -30.11 3.14
CA ASP A 146 11.64 -31.45 2.54
C ASP A 146 12.96 -31.68 1.80
N HIS A 147 13.44 -30.72 1.02
CA HIS A 147 14.75 -30.80 0.37
C HIS A 147 15.88 -30.98 1.39
N LYS A 148 15.91 -30.16 2.45
CA LYS A 148 16.93 -30.28 3.52
C LYS A 148 16.93 -31.67 4.16
N ARG A 149 15.75 -32.26 4.38
CA ARG A 149 15.61 -33.63 4.92
C ARG A 149 16.10 -34.70 3.96
N HIS A 150 15.81 -34.57 2.67
CA HIS A 150 16.20 -35.54 1.64
C HIS A 150 17.67 -35.41 1.21
N SER A 151 18.25 -34.21 1.31
CA SER A 151 19.66 -33.95 1.02
C SER A 151 20.57 -34.15 2.24
N ALA A 152 20.02 -34.58 3.38
CA ALA A 152 20.79 -34.82 4.58
C ALA A 152 21.83 -35.94 4.36
N ARG A 153 23.04 -35.71 4.87
CA ARG A 153 24.17 -36.64 4.80
C ARG A 153 24.67 -36.95 6.20
N THR A 154 25.26 -38.12 6.37
CA THR A 154 25.97 -38.52 7.60
C THR A 154 27.26 -37.72 7.74
N SER A 155 27.92 -37.82 8.90
CA SER A 155 29.23 -37.19 9.13
C SER A 155 30.30 -37.62 8.11
N ARG A 156 30.16 -38.82 7.55
CA ARG A 156 31.02 -39.36 6.48
C ARG A 156 30.55 -39.01 5.06
N GLY A 157 29.55 -38.14 4.91
CA GLY A 157 29.06 -37.66 3.61
C GLY A 157 28.09 -38.59 2.87
N GLN A 158 27.76 -39.76 3.42
CA GLN A 158 26.80 -40.69 2.82
C GLN A 158 25.37 -40.17 2.96
N PRO A 159 24.48 -40.38 1.99
CA PRO A 159 23.09 -39.95 2.09
C PRO A 159 22.34 -40.69 3.20
N VAL A 160 21.50 -39.96 3.96
CA VAL A 160 20.63 -40.57 4.98
C VAL A 160 19.39 -41.15 4.29
N LEU A 161 19.36 -42.47 4.09
CA LEU A 161 18.31 -43.14 3.31
C LEU A 161 16.94 -43.18 4.02
N SER A 162 16.90 -43.17 5.35
CA SER A 162 15.65 -43.27 6.12
C SER A 162 14.65 -42.16 5.78
N SER A 163 15.11 -40.92 5.63
CA SER A 163 14.28 -39.78 5.25
C SER A 163 13.80 -39.87 3.80
N GLN A 164 14.64 -40.39 2.89
CA GLN A 164 14.31 -40.58 1.48
C GLN A 164 13.25 -41.67 1.29
N ILE A 165 13.44 -42.83 1.92
CA ILE A 165 12.49 -43.95 1.89
C ILE A 165 11.14 -43.52 2.47
N THR A 166 11.12 -42.86 3.63
CA THR A 166 9.88 -42.36 4.24
C THR A 166 9.14 -41.38 3.31
N GLY A 167 9.86 -40.54 2.59
CA GLY A 167 9.27 -39.62 1.60
C GLY A 167 8.66 -40.34 0.40
N ILE A 168 9.30 -41.39 -0.10
CA ILE A 168 8.79 -42.22 -1.20
C ILE A 168 7.54 -42.99 -0.75
N LEU A 169 7.60 -43.67 0.39
CA LEU A 169 6.47 -44.44 0.95
C LEU A 169 5.25 -43.54 1.16
N LYS A 170 5.44 -42.33 1.71
CA LYS A 170 4.34 -41.37 1.90
C LYS A 170 3.72 -40.88 0.60
N LYS A 171 4.48 -40.83 -0.51
CA LYS A 171 3.95 -40.50 -1.83
C LYS A 171 3.17 -41.67 -2.43
N LEU A 172 3.62 -42.91 -2.20
CA LEU A 172 2.93 -44.11 -2.66
C LEU A 172 1.61 -44.36 -1.92
N GLN A 173 1.57 -44.18 -0.59
CA GLN A 173 0.36 -44.35 0.23
C GLN A 173 -0.74 -43.30 -0.01
N LYS A 174 -0.42 -42.19 -0.67
CA LYS A 174 -1.37 -41.12 -0.97
C LYS A 174 -1.94 -41.20 -2.39
N LYS A 175 -1.41 -42.10 -3.22
CA LYS A 175 -2.03 -42.51 -4.47
C LYS A 175 -3.00 -43.64 -4.18
#